data_AF-A0A2V5PMS2-F1
#
_entry.id   AF-A0A2V5PMS2-F1
#
_cell.length_a   1.000
_cell.length_b   1.000
_cell.length_c   1.000
_cell.angle_alpha   90.00
_cell.angle_beta   90.00
_cell.angle_gamma   90.00
#
_symmetry.space_group_name_H-M   'P 1'
#
loop_
_entity.id
_entity.type
_entity.pdbx_description
1 polymer ?
#
loop_
_entity_poly.entity_id
_entity_poly.type
_entity_poly.pdbx_seq_one_letter_code
_entity_poly.pdbx_strand_id
1 'polypeptide(L)'
;MALSKFTVWQIVQIVAVDPECQHRVNSWLGKMPTHTGTAGAVRNTVIGLIGGISGAKSFDPSEREEMAYQYSCDGIAEATSNAIRPHIEKIAHVTRVDQQAREKGYSHTGTMIYMDDQTKYVLDWWKSLDIRDPFVFQYRNFMQDLGGGIPFSDFKGFS
;
A
#
# COMPACT_ATOMS: atom_id res chain seq x y z
N MET A 1 10.95 4.32 -19.43
CA MET A 1 11.44 5.44 -18.63
C MET A 1 11.47 5.03 -17.16
N ALA A 2 12.49 5.46 -16.40
CA ALA A 2 12.50 5.25 -14.95
C ALA A 2 11.32 5.98 -14.28
N LEU A 3 10.79 5.39 -13.19
CA LEU A 3 9.66 5.98 -12.45
C LEU A 3 10.01 7.36 -11.89
N SER A 4 9.26 8.37 -12.32
CA SER A 4 9.45 9.76 -11.91
C SER A 4 8.61 10.13 -10.69
N LYS A 5 9.00 11.19 -9.96
CA LYS A 5 8.17 11.75 -8.89
C LYS A 5 6.80 12.21 -9.41
N PHE A 6 6.74 12.75 -10.63
CA PHE A 6 5.48 13.20 -11.25
C PHE A 6 4.52 12.04 -11.51
N THR A 7 5.01 10.92 -12.04
CA THR A 7 4.20 9.71 -12.24
C THR A 7 3.63 9.20 -10.92
N VAL A 8 4.44 9.13 -9.86
CA VAL A 8 3.96 8.72 -8.53
C VAL A 8 2.95 9.74 -7.98
N TRP A 9 3.17 11.04 -8.17
CA TRP A 9 2.23 12.07 -7.77
C TRP A 9 0.84 11.87 -8.42
N GLN A 10 0.78 11.57 -9.72
CA GLN A 10 -0.48 11.31 -10.42
C GLN A 10 -1.22 10.11 -9.81
N ILE A 11 -0.49 9.02 -9.55
CA ILE A 11 -1.04 7.82 -8.90
C ILE A 11 -1.57 8.16 -7.50
N VAL A 12 -0.80 8.90 -6.71
CA VAL A 12 -1.18 9.33 -5.36
C VAL A 12 -2.45 10.19 -5.40
N GLN A 13 -2.60 11.10 -6.36
CA GLN A 13 -3.83 11.89 -6.47
C GLN A 13 -5.07 11.03 -6.71
N ILE A 14 -4.95 10.00 -7.56
CA ILE A 14 -6.05 9.05 -7.82
C ILE A 14 -6.41 8.29 -6.55
N VAL A 15 -5.43 7.69 -5.89
CA VAL A 15 -5.63 6.90 -4.66
C VAL A 15 -6.17 7.79 -3.52
N ALA A 16 -5.70 9.03 -3.42
CA ALA A 16 -6.11 9.95 -2.36
C ALA A 16 -7.56 10.42 -2.45
N VAL A 17 -8.19 10.39 -3.62
CA VAL A 17 -9.60 10.76 -3.79
C VAL A 17 -10.54 9.56 -3.80
N ASP A 18 -10.02 8.34 -3.87
CA ASP A 18 -10.81 7.11 -3.85
C ASP A 18 -11.33 6.79 -2.44
N PRO A 19 -12.66 6.69 -2.23
CA PRO A 19 -13.24 6.45 -0.91
C PRO A 19 -12.81 5.13 -0.26
N GLU A 20 -12.63 4.07 -1.05
CA GLU A 20 -12.25 2.75 -0.54
C GLU A 20 -10.79 2.77 -0.07
N CYS A 21 -9.91 3.41 -0.85
CA CYS A 21 -8.53 3.61 -0.45
C CYS A 21 -8.44 4.48 0.82
N GLN A 22 -9.20 5.57 0.90
CA GLN A 22 -9.26 6.39 2.11
C GLN A 22 -9.71 5.57 3.32
N HIS A 23 -10.74 4.74 3.16
CA HIS A 23 -11.24 3.87 4.23
C HIS A 23 -10.18 2.87 4.72
N ARG A 24 -9.53 2.16 3.79
CA ARG A 24 -8.55 1.10 4.13
C ARG A 24 -7.20 1.63 4.60
N VAL A 25 -6.73 2.76 4.07
CA VAL A 25 -5.42 3.34 4.41
C VAL A 25 -5.50 4.26 5.63
N ASN A 26 -6.44 5.22 5.66
CA ASN A 26 -6.54 6.24 6.72
C ASN A 26 -7.39 5.79 7.92
N SER A 27 -7.46 4.49 8.22
CA SER A 27 -8.28 4.01 9.34
C SER A 27 -7.86 4.70 10.65
N TRP A 28 -8.79 4.85 11.61
CA TRP A 28 -8.56 5.53 12.89
C TRP A 28 -7.35 4.97 13.68
N LEU A 29 -6.99 3.70 13.44
CA LEU A 29 -5.78 3.06 13.96
C LEU A 29 -4.46 3.60 13.36
N GLY A 30 -4.53 4.42 12.31
CA GLY A 30 -3.43 5.06 11.58
C GLY A 30 -2.85 6.32 12.23
N LYS A 31 -3.31 6.75 13.43
CA LYS A 31 -2.66 7.82 14.21
C LYS A 31 -1.32 7.39 14.86
N MET A 32 -0.75 6.27 14.43
CA MET A 32 0.53 5.76 14.91
C MET A 32 1.67 6.34 14.04
N PRO A 33 2.90 6.52 14.56
CA PRO A 33 3.98 7.17 13.82
C PRO A 33 4.22 6.50 12.46
N THR A 34 3.83 7.17 11.38
CA THR A 34 3.80 6.66 9.99
C THR A 34 5.17 6.64 9.31
N HIS A 35 6.15 7.32 9.90
CA HIS A 35 7.43 7.69 9.28
C HIS A 35 8.50 6.59 9.34
N THR A 36 8.33 5.56 10.17
CA THR A 36 9.32 4.48 10.34
C THR A 36 9.13 3.31 9.37
N GLY A 37 8.08 3.34 8.55
CA GLY A 37 7.72 2.24 7.65
C GLY A 37 7.33 0.94 8.38
N THR A 38 6.85 1.06 9.62
CA THR A 38 6.34 -0.05 10.44
C THR A 38 4.85 0.10 10.75
N ALA A 39 4.19 1.11 10.18
CA ALA A 39 2.83 1.51 10.56
C ALA A 39 1.82 0.38 10.36
N GLY A 40 1.87 -0.31 9.22
CA GLY A 40 1.03 -1.48 8.93
C GLY A 40 1.24 -2.65 9.90
N ALA A 41 2.49 -2.91 10.30
CA ALA A 41 2.80 -3.97 11.26
C ALA A 41 2.19 -3.68 12.64
N VAL A 42 2.32 -2.44 13.11
CA VAL A 42 1.72 -2.01 14.38
C VAL A 42 0.19 -2.07 14.32
N ARG A 43 -0.42 -1.65 13.20
CA ARG A 43 -1.87 -1.76 13.00
C ARG A 43 -2.36 -3.21 13.08
N ASN A 44 -1.67 -4.16 12.42
CA ASN A 44 -2.03 -5.58 12.51
C ASN A 44 -1.91 -6.12 13.94
N THR A 45 -0.89 -5.71 14.69
CA THR A 45 -0.78 -6.07 16.11
C THR A 45 -1.95 -5.52 16.93
N VAL A 46 -2.36 -4.26 16.70
CA VAL A 46 -3.49 -3.66 17.42
C VAL A 46 -4.82 -4.29 17.04
N ILE A 47 -5.07 -4.59 15.75
CA ILE A 47 -6.28 -5.30 15.32
C ILE A 47 -6.34 -6.70 15.97
N GLY A 48 -5.20 -7.41 16.00
CA GLY A 48 -5.08 -8.70 16.68
C GLY A 48 -5.34 -8.62 18.19
N LEU A 49 -4.82 -7.59 18.86
CA LEU A 49 -5.01 -7.36 20.29
C LEU A 49 -6.43 -6.91 20.63
N ILE A 50 -7.04 -5.99 19.88
CA ILE A 50 -8.43 -5.56 20.09
C ILE A 50 -9.36 -6.77 19.91
N GLY A 51 -9.17 -7.55 18.84
CA GLY A 51 -9.94 -8.78 18.63
C GLY A 51 -9.65 -9.90 19.65
N GLY A 52 -8.58 -9.80 20.45
CA GLY A 52 -8.24 -10.75 21.51
C GLY A 52 -8.63 -10.28 22.93
N ILE A 53 -8.65 -8.97 23.17
CA ILE A 53 -8.94 -8.35 24.48
C ILE A 53 -10.43 -8.02 24.61
N SER A 54 -11.15 -7.81 23.50
CA SER A 54 -12.59 -7.69 23.53
C SER A 54 -13.23 -9.07 23.78
N GLY A 55 -13.36 -9.44 25.06
CA GLY A 55 -14.48 -10.27 25.54
C GLY A 55 -15.85 -9.62 25.33
N ALA A 56 -15.96 -8.67 24.39
CA ALA A 56 -17.20 -8.08 23.95
C ALA A 56 -17.90 -9.14 23.08
N LYS A 57 -19.05 -9.57 23.58
CA LYS A 57 -20.02 -10.39 22.86
C LYS A 57 -20.20 -9.86 21.42
N SER A 58 -20.40 -10.80 20.49
CA SER A 58 -20.96 -10.61 19.14
C SER A 58 -20.16 -9.80 18.13
N PHE A 59 -19.00 -10.31 17.70
CA PHE A 59 -18.57 -10.14 16.31
C PHE A 59 -18.66 -11.50 15.62
N ASP A 60 -19.30 -11.55 14.46
CA ASP A 60 -19.29 -12.74 13.61
C ASP A 60 -17.83 -13.00 13.16
N PRO A 61 -17.31 -14.25 13.25
CA PRO A 61 -16.00 -14.60 12.72
C PRO A 61 -15.76 -14.10 11.27
N SER A 62 -16.80 -14.10 10.43
CA SER A 62 -16.71 -13.63 9.04
C SER A 62 -16.47 -12.11 8.94
N GLU A 63 -17.15 -11.30 9.75
CA GLU A 63 -16.95 -9.84 9.81
C GLU A 63 -15.54 -9.50 10.33
N ARG A 64 -15.02 -10.30 11.26
CA ARG A 64 -13.65 -10.14 11.77
C ARG A 64 -12.60 -10.45 10.70
N GLU A 65 -12.81 -11.52 9.94
CA GLU A 65 -11.94 -11.89 8.82
C GLU A 65 -11.99 -10.83 7.71
N GLU A 66 -13.18 -10.29 7.42
CA GLU A 66 -13.34 -9.21 6.44
C GLU A 66 -12.61 -7.94 6.88
N MET A 67 -12.77 -7.50 8.13
CA MET A 67 -12.02 -6.35 8.66
C MET A 67 -10.51 -6.61 8.62
N ALA A 68 -10.06 -7.81 9.02
CA ALA A 68 -8.65 -8.16 9.00
C ALA A 68 -8.08 -8.09 7.57
N TYR A 69 -8.86 -8.52 6.57
CA TYR A 69 -8.49 -8.41 5.16
C TYR A 69 -8.48 -6.97 4.66
N GLN A 70 -9.52 -6.18 4.92
CA GLN A 70 -9.62 -4.77 4.51
C GLN A 70 -8.41 -3.94 4.97
N TYR A 71 -7.91 -4.23 6.18
CA TYR A 71 -6.74 -3.56 6.75
C TYR A 71 -5.43 -4.37 6.64
N SER A 72 -5.40 -5.45 5.86
CA SER A 72 -4.15 -6.15 5.54
C SER A 72 -3.39 -5.42 4.43
N CYS A 73 -2.18 -5.89 4.13
CA CYS A 73 -1.44 -5.43 2.95
C CYS A 73 -2.13 -5.85 1.64
N ASP A 74 -2.74 -7.04 1.60
CA ASP A 74 -3.50 -7.53 0.45
C ASP A 74 -4.71 -6.65 0.15
N GLY A 75 -5.52 -6.36 1.18
CA GLY A 75 -6.71 -5.53 1.01
C GLY A 75 -6.38 -4.08 0.65
N ILE A 76 -5.29 -3.51 1.17
CA ILE A 76 -4.82 -2.19 0.73
C ILE A 76 -4.35 -2.25 -0.73
N ALA A 77 -3.47 -3.19 -1.07
CA ALA A 77 -2.92 -3.30 -2.42
C ALA A 77 -4.01 -3.56 -3.46
N GLU A 78 -5.07 -4.28 -3.08
CA GLU A 78 -6.26 -4.46 -3.90
C GLU A 78 -6.99 -3.15 -4.15
N ALA A 79 -7.35 -2.42 -3.10
CA ALA A 79 -8.10 -1.18 -3.24
C ALA A 79 -7.33 -0.15 -4.08
N THR A 80 -6.04 0.02 -3.81
CA THR A 80 -5.19 0.95 -4.57
C THR A 80 -5.02 0.51 -6.02
N SER A 81 -4.81 -0.77 -6.30
CA SER A 81 -4.75 -1.27 -7.68
C SER A 81 -6.06 -1.03 -8.43
N ASN A 82 -7.20 -1.28 -7.77
CA ASN A 82 -8.52 -1.08 -8.35
C ASN A 82 -8.85 0.39 -8.59
N ALA A 83 -8.43 1.29 -7.70
CA ALA A 83 -8.57 2.73 -7.89
C ALA A 83 -7.74 3.25 -9.08
N ILE A 84 -6.53 2.72 -9.30
CA ILE A 84 -5.63 3.20 -10.35
C ILE A 84 -6.00 2.65 -11.73
N ARG A 85 -6.43 1.39 -11.81
CA ARG A 85 -6.64 0.68 -13.08
C ARG A 85 -7.52 1.43 -14.12
N PRO A 86 -8.64 2.08 -13.75
CA PRO A 86 -9.48 2.84 -14.68
C PRO A 86 -8.84 4.13 -15.21
N HIS A 87 -7.69 4.52 -14.68
CA HIS A 87 -7.03 5.79 -14.97
C HIS A 87 -5.64 5.63 -15.58
N ILE A 88 -5.20 4.40 -15.89
CA ILE A 88 -3.85 4.10 -16.40
C ILE A 88 -3.48 4.97 -17.61
N GLU A 89 -4.41 5.18 -18.54
CA GLU A 89 -4.23 6.02 -19.73
C GLU A 89 -3.88 7.49 -19.44
N LYS A 90 -4.15 7.98 -18.22
CA LYS A 90 -3.88 9.36 -17.77
C LYS A 90 -2.56 9.48 -17.01
N ILE A 91 -1.91 8.36 -16.72
CA ILE A 91 -0.71 8.31 -15.88
C ILE A 91 0.50 8.14 -16.78
N ALA A 92 1.44 9.08 -16.70
CA ALA A 92 2.59 9.12 -17.60
C ALA A 92 3.41 7.81 -17.51
N HIS A 93 3.59 7.17 -18.66
CA HIS A 93 4.42 5.98 -18.87
C HIS A 93 3.94 4.69 -18.19
N VAL A 94 2.78 4.69 -17.51
CA VAL A 94 2.24 3.49 -16.87
C VAL A 94 1.42 2.70 -17.88
N THR A 95 1.67 1.39 -17.97
CA THR A 95 0.99 0.48 -18.90
C THR A 95 0.09 -0.52 -18.20
N ARG A 96 0.39 -0.86 -16.95
CA ARG A 96 -0.37 -1.84 -16.18
C ARG A 96 -0.22 -1.60 -14.68
N VAL A 97 -1.24 -1.99 -13.93
CA VAL A 97 -1.23 -2.01 -12.46
C VAL A 97 -1.82 -3.31 -11.97
N ASP A 98 -1.07 -3.99 -11.09
CA ASP A 98 -1.43 -5.26 -10.46
C ASP A 98 -1.10 -5.22 -8.96
N GLN A 99 -1.45 -6.27 -8.24
CA GLN A 99 -0.92 -6.54 -6.91
C GLN A 99 0.36 -7.37 -7.02
N GLN A 100 1.33 -7.15 -6.12
CA GLN A 100 2.51 -8.00 -6.02
C GLN A 100 2.75 -8.46 -4.61
N ALA A 101 2.56 -9.76 -4.40
CA ALA A 101 2.94 -10.45 -3.18
C ALA A 101 4.44 -10.76 -3.17
N ARG A 102 5.00 -10.82 -1.97
CA ARG A 102 6.36 -11.27 -1.67
C ARG A 102 6.31 -12.15 -0.43
N GLU A 103 6.96 -13.30 -0.49
CA GLU A 103 7.01 -14.26 0.63
C GLU A 103 8.32 -14.24 1.43
N LYS A 104 9.34 -13.51 0.96
CA LYS A 104 10.66 -13.46 1.59
C LYS A 104 10.64 -12.56 2.84
N GLY A 105 10.93 -13.14 4.01
CA GLY A 105 10.94 -12.46 5.31
C GLY A 105 9.58 -12.54 6.00
N TYR A 106 8.58 -11.87 5.43
CA TYR A 106 7.17 -11.97 5.80
C TYR A 106 6.31 -11.81 4.54
N SER A 107 5.11 -12.44 4.55
CA SER A 107 4.14 -12.27 3.46
C SER A 107 3.69 -10.82 3.40
N HIS A 108 3.93 -10.16 2.27
CA HIS A 108 3.58 -8.76 2.08
C HIS A 108 3.19 -8.46 0.64
N THR A 109 2.16 -7.64 0.46
CA THR A 109 1.64 -7.29 -0.86
C THR A 109 1.64 -5.78 -1.05
N GLY A 110 2.15 -5.33 -2.19
CA GLY A 110 2.15 -3.92 -2.59
C GLY A 110 1.47 -3.72 -3.95
N THR A 111 1.28 -2.46 -4.32
CA THR A 111 0.71 -2.06 -5.61
C THR A 111 1.82 -2.03 -6.66
N MET A 112 1.77 -2.94 -7.62
CA MET A 112 2.74 -3.02 -8.71
C MET A 112 2.39 -2.08 -9.84
N ILE A 113 3.38 -1.30 -10.28
CA ILE A 113 3.32 -0.41 -11.43
C ILE A 113 4.24 -0.94 -12.52
N TYR A 114 3.69 -1.17 -13.71
CA TYR A 114 4.45 -1.52 -14.91
C TYR A 114 4.59 -0.27 -15.80
N MET A 115 5.82 0.00 -16.20
CA MET A 115 6.15 1.12 -17.10
C MET A 115 6.20 0.67 -18.56
N ASP A 116 6.22 1.63 -19.48
CA ASP A 116 6.34 1.42 -20.93
C ASP A 116 7.67 0.80 -21.39
N ASP A 117 8.73 0.94 -20.60
CA ASP A 117 10.04 0.30 -20.83
C ASP A 117 10.18 -1.06 -20.12
N GLN A 118 9.07 -1.64 -19.66
CA GLN A 118 9.01 -2.92 -18.95
C GLN A 118 9.64 -2.90 -17.54
N THR A 119 10.11 -1.75 -17.05
CA THR A 119 10.51 -1.62 -15.64
C THR A 119 9.30 -1.72 -14.71
N LYS A 120 9.57 -2.14 -13.47
CA LYS A 120 8.56 -2.46 -12.47
C LYS A 120 8.90 -1.81 -11.14
N TYR A 121 7.88 -1.27 -10.51
CA TYR A 121 7.98 -0.58 -9.23
C TYR A 121 6.83 -0.97 -8.32
N VAL A 122 7.05 -0.89 -7.02
CA VAL A 122 6.00 -1.16 -6.04
C VAL A 122 5.75 0.10 -5.22
N LEU A 123 4.47 0.47 -5.11
CA LEU A 123 3.97 1.49 -4.21
C LEU A 123 3.28 0.81 -3.03
N ASP A 124 3.68 1.18 -1.82
CA ASP A 124 3.28 0.51 -0.59
C ASP A 124 2.67 1.50 0.41
N TRP A 125 1.34 1.57 0.41
CA TRP A 125 0.56 2.34 1.38
C TRP A 125 0.37 1.63 2.71
N TRP A 126 0.52 0.30 2.77
CA TRP A 126 0.43 -0.42 4.05
C TRP A 126 1.61 -0.06 4.95
N LYS A 127 2.78 0.18 4.35
CA LYS A 127 3.99 0.55 5.08
C LYS A 127 3.91 1.93 5.75
N SER A 128 3.33 2.93 5.08
CA SER A 128 3.16 4.29 5.63
C SER A 128 1.86 4.47 6.40
N LEU A 129 0.77 3.83 5.97
CA LEU A 129 -0.59 4.16 6.39
C LEU A 129 -0.94 5.66 6.19
N ASP A 130 -0.33 6.29 5.20
CA ASP A 130 -0.64 7.64 4.75
C ASP A 130 -1.05 7.57 3.28
N ILE A 131 -2.32 7.90 2.99
CA ILE A 131 -2.87 7.87 1.63
C ILE A 131 -2.06 8.72 0.65
N ARG A 132 -1.39 9.77 1.14
CA ARG A 132 -0.63 10.73 0.32
C ARG A 132 0.85 10.43 0.25
N ASP A 133 1.36 9.49 1.04
CA ASP A 133 2.79 9.25 1.17
C ASP A 133 3.12 7.74 1.16
N PRO A 134 2.88 7.02 0.05
CA PRO A 134 3.29 5.63 -0.04
C PRO A 134 4.82 5.50 -0.06
N PHE A 135 5.32 4.35 0.38
CA PHE A 135 6.71 4.00 0.12
C PHE A 135 6.88 3.52 -1.32
N VAL A 136 7.94 3.99 -1.97
CA VAL A 136 8.27 3.69 -3.36
C VAL A 136 9.47 2.74 -3.40
N PHE A 137 9.32 1.64 -4.13
CA PHE A 137 10.35 0.62 -4.29
C PHE A 137 10.64 0.32 -5.77
N GLN A 138 11.90 0.04 -6.07
CA GLN A 138 12.23 -0.78 -7.23
C GLN A 138 11.75 -2.21 -6.98
N TYR A 139 11.20 -2.88 -8.01
CA TYR A 139 10.66 -4.24 -7.87
C TYR A 139 11.65 -5.21 -7.22
N ARG A 140 12.92 -5.20 -7.67
CA ARG A 140 13.96 -6.07 -7.10
C ARG A 140 14.14 -5.85 -5.59
N ASN A 141 14.16 -4.60 -5.15
CA ASN A 141 14.35 -4.24 -3.75
C ASN A 141 13.16 -4.68 -2.91
N PHE A 142 11.95 -4.47 -3.40
CA PHE A 142 10.74 -5.00 -2.78
C PHE A 142 10.85 -6.52 -2.63
N MET A 143 11.04 -7.27 -3.71
CA MET A 143 11.05 -8.74 -3.70
C MET A 143 12.16 -9.36 -2.84
N GLN A 144 13.30 -8.69 -2.73
CA GLN A 144 14.46 -9.20 -1.99
C GLN A 144 14.51 -8.70 -0.53
N ASP A 145 13.54 -7.86 -0.11
CA ASP A 145 13.54 -7.15 1.17
C ASP A 145 14.81 -6.32 1.38
N LEU A 146 15.28 -5.68 0.31
CA LEU A 146 16.48 -4.86 0.31
C LEU A 146 16.10 -3.39 0.50
N GLY A 147 16.35 -2.89 1.71
CA GLY A 147 16.09 -1.50 2.08
C GLY A 147 14.63 -1.21 2.44
N GLY A 148 14.40 -0.05 3.06
CA GLY A 148 13.09 0.36 3.54
C GLY A 148 12.15 0.96 2.49
N GLY A 149 12.58 1.07 1.23
CA GLY A 149 11.91 1.92 0.24
C GLY A 149 12.12 3.40 0.53
N ILE A 150 11.53 4.27 -0.30
CA ILE A 150 11.65 5.72 -0.16
C ILE A 150 10.25 6.30 0.02
N PRO A 151 9.94 7.00 1.12
CA PRO A 151 8.68 7.74 1.23
C PRO A 151 8.48 8.66 0.03
N PHE A 152 7.26 8.79 -0.48
CA PHE A 152 6.98 9.63 -1.65
C PHE A 152 7.39 11.11 -1.40
N SER A 153 7.26 11.59 -0.17
CA SER A 153 7.74 12.92 0.26
C SER A 153 9.20 13.15 -0.14
N ASP A 154 10.03 12.13 0.07
CA ASP A 154 11.48 12.15 -0.13
C ASP A 154 11.90 11.63 -1.50
N PHE A 155 10.98 10.96 -2.21
CA PHE A 155 11.23 10.38 -3.53
C PHE A 155 11.48 11.48 -4.58
N LYS A 156 12.60 11.36 -5.30
CA LYS A 156 13.00 12.30 -6.37
C LYS A 156 12.89 11.71 -7.78
N GLY A 157 12.44 10.45 -7.90
CA GLY A 157 12.57 9.65 -9.12
C GLY A 157 13.69 8.61 -9.00
N PHE A 158 13.57 7.52 -9.75
CA PHE A 158 14.69 6.61 -9.98
C PHE A 158 15.47 7.03 -11.22
N SER A 159 16.77 6.71 -11.22
CA SER A 159 17.70 6.88 -12.34
C SER A 159 17.88 5.59 -13.12
#